data_AF-A0A1S3DU65-F1
#
_entry.id   AF-A0A1S3DU65-F1
#
_cell.length_a   1.000
_cell.length_b   1.000
_cell.length_c   1.000
_cell.angle_alpha   90.00
_cell.angle_beta   90.00
_cell.angle_gamma   90.00
#
_symmetry.space_group_name_H-M   'P 1'
#
loop_
_entity.id
_entity.type
_entity.pdbx_description
1 polymer ?
#
loop_
_entity_poly.entity_id
_entity_poly.type
_entity_poly.pdbx_seq_one_letter_code
_entity_poly.pdbx_strand_id
1 'polypeptide(L)'
;MIVIHLVKLMYLISVCNKTRTQADKIMQLGRKVIIEDKCPELTYELTLLVKILKEERVVFTAHDFFPIDYPLFISFIGAATTYWVIMVQFQLTSPS
;
A
#
# COMPACT_ATOMS: atom_id res chain seq x y z
N MET A 1 7.80 -12.78 19.66
CA MET A 1 7.48 -13.39 18.36
C MET A 1 6.55 -12.51 17.51
N ILE A 2 5.39 -12.08 18.01
CA ILE A 2 4.41 -11.22 17.29
C ILE A 2 4.97 -9.87 16.82
N VAL A 3 5.80 -9.20 17.63
CA VAL A 3 6.38 -7.89 17.28
C VAL A 3 7.25 -7.95 16.02
N ILE A 4 7.97 -9.06 15.82
CA ILE A 4 8.84 -9.25 14.64
C ILE A 4 7.98 -9.38 13.37
N HIS A 5 6.83 -10.04 13.45
CA HIS A 5 5.90 -10.15 12.32
C HIS A 5 5.27 -8.80 11.96
N LEU A 6 4.91 -7.98 12.97
CA LEU A 6 4.41 -6.63 12.75
C LEU A 6 5.47 -5.72 12.10
N VAL A 7 6.73 -5.82 12.53
CA VAL A 7 7.84 -5.05 11.92
C VAL A 7 8.07 -5.46 10.47
N LYS A 8 8.03 -6.76 10.15
CA LYS A 8 8.12 -7.24 8.75
C LYS A 8 6.97 -6.74 7.89
N LEU A 9 5.75 -6.74 8.42
CA LEU A 9 4.57 -6.24 7.73
C LEU A 9 4.68 -4.73 7.47
N MET A 10 5.13 -3.96 8.46
CA MET A 10 5.39 -2.51 8.30
C MET A 10 6.47 -2.24 7.25
N TYR A 11 7.54 -3.04 7.24
CA TYR A 11 8.59 -2.93 6.22
C TYR A 11 8.04 -3.18 4.82
N LEU A 12 7.24 -4.24 4.66
CA LEU A 12 6.58 -4.58 3.41
C LEU A 12 5.65 -3.45 2.93
N ILE A 13 4.76 -2.96 3.81
CA ILE A 13 3.86 -1.83 3.52
C ILE A 13 4.66 -0.58 3.10
N SER A 14 5.78 -0.30 3.76
CA SER A 14 6.61 0.86 3.45
C SER A 14 7.27 0.74 2.07
N VAL A 15 7.82 -0.42 1.73
CA VAL A 15 8.42 -0.68 0.41
C VAL A 15 7.36 -0.60 -0.69
N CYS A 16 6.21 -1.25 -0.50
CA CYS A 16 5.08 -1.19 -1.43
C CYS A 16 4.60 0.26 -1.66
N ASN A 17 4.42 1.06 -0.61
CA ASN A 17 4.02 2.46 -0.75
C ASN A 17 5.08 3.33 -1.44
N LYS A 18 6.36 3.08 -1.18
CA LYS A 18 7.45 3.77 -1.88
C LYS A 18 7.44 3.44 -3.37
N THR A 19 7.29 2.17 -3.74
CA THR A 19 7.19 1.74 -5.14
C THR A 19 5.96 2.34 -5.83
N ARG A 20 4.81 2.38 -5.16
CA ARG A 20 3.59 3.02 -5.67
C ARG A 20 3.78 4.51 -5.90
N THR A 21 4.38 5.21 -4.95
CA THR A 21 4.67 6.64 -5.06
C THR A 21 5.67 6.92 -6.19
N GLN A 22 6.65 6.05 -6.38
CA GLN A 22 7.63 6.16 -7.44
C GLN A 22 7.01 5.90 -8.82
N ALA A 23 6.10 4.92 -8.94
CA ALA A 23 5.32 4.68 -10.15
C ALA A 23 4.44 5.89 -10.52
N ASP A 24 3.77 6.52 -9.54
CA ASP A 24 3.00 7.74 -9.78
C ASP A 24 3.87 8.91 -10.27
N LYS A 25 5.09 9.06 -9.73
CA LYS A 25 6.04 10.06 -10.22
C LYS A 25 6.47 9.79 -11.67
N ILE A 26 6.76 8.54 -12.02
CA ILE A 26 7.09 8.13 -13.40
C ILE A 26 5.91 8.45 -14.33
N MET A 27 4.67 8.17 -13.91
CA MET A 27 3.48 8.50 -14.69
C MET A 27 3.34 10.01 -14.92
N GLN A 28 3.58 10.84 -13.90
CA GLN A 28 3.52 12.31 -14.02
C GLN A 28 4.62 12.87 -14.92
N LEU A 29 5.87 12.42 -14.74
CA LEU A 29 7.00 12.78 -15.59
C LEU A 29 6.79 12.35 -17.03
N GLY A 30 6.31 11.11 -17.23
CA GLY A 30 5.99 10.57 -18.55
C GLY A 30 4.95 11.40 -19.29
N ARG A 31 3.85 11.77 -18.61
CA ARG A 31 2.86 12.70 -19.18
C ARG A 31 3.45 14.05 -19.54
N LYS A 32 4.31 14.61 -18.69
CA LYS A 32 4.94 15.92 -18.97
C LYS A 32 5.85 15.86 -20.19
N VAL A 33 6.61 14.77 -20.36
CA VAL A 33 7.48 14.55 -21.52
C VAL A 33 6.68 14.32 -22.80
N ILE A 34 5.56 13.58 -22.75
CA ILE A 34 4.65 13.40 -23.90
C ILE A 34 4.06 14.74 -24.34
N ILE A 35 3.70 15.62 -23.40
CA ILE A 35 3.14 16.96 -23.71
C ILE A 35 4.21 17.91 -24.26
N GLU A 36 5.46 17.83 -23.80
CA GLU A 36 6.58 18.66 -24.29
C GLU A 36 7.16 18.19 -25.64
N ASP A 37 6.67 17.08 -26.22
CA ASP A 37 7.05 16.50 -27.52
C ASP A 37 8.55 16.49 -27.83
N LYS A 38 9.39 16.24 -26.81
CA LYS A 38 10.85 16.35 -26.95
C LYS A 38 11.49 15.22 -27.76
N CYS A 39 10.85 14.05 -27.88
CA CYS A 39 11.41 12.86 -28.55
C CYS A 39 10.32 11.96 -29.15
N PRO A 40 9.92 12.14 -30.44
CA PRO A 40 8.84 11.36 -31.07
C PRO A 40 9.05 9.84 -31.09
N GLU A 41 10.31 9.39 -31.07
CA GLU A 41 10.67 7.96 -31.08
C GLU A 41 10.42 7.27 -29.73
N LEU A 42 10.47 8.02 -28.62
CA LEU A 42 10.24 7.49 -27.27
C LEU A 42 8.79 7.70 -26.80
N THR A 43 8.02 8.55 -27.50
CA THR A 43 6.65 8.92 -27.11
C THR A 43 5.71 7.73 -27.14
N TYR A 44 5.86 6.79 -28.08
CA TYR A 44 4.99 5.62 -28.18
C TYR A 44 5.16 4.68 -26.97
N GLU A 45 6.40 4.24 -26.70
CA GLU A 45 6.75 3.39 -25.56
C GLU A 45 6.36 4.04 -24.22
N LEU A 46 6.63 5.35 -24.09
CA LEU A 46 6.28 6.10 -22.88
C LEU A 46 4.77 6.24 -22.70
N THR A 47 4.01 6.41 -23.78
CA THR A 47 2.54 6.48 -23.74
C THR A 47 1.95 5.13 -23.36
N LEU A 48 2.50 4.03 -23.89
CA LEU A 48 2.11 2.67 -23.53
C LEU A 48 2.38 2.40 -22.04
N LEU A 49 3.58 2.75 -21.57
CA LEU A 49 3.98 2.58 -20.16
C LEU A 49 3.13 3.44 -19.21
N VAL A 50 2.88 4.70 -19.55
CA VAL A 50 1.98 5.59 -18.79
C VAL A 50 0.55 5.04 -18.77
N LYS A 51 0.09 4.44 -19.87
CA LYS A 51 -1.24 3.82 -19.94
C LYS A 51 -1.32 2.58 -19.05
N ILE A 52 -0.34 1.68 -19.13
CA ILE A 52 -0.25 0.49 -18.28
C ILE A 52 -0.24 0.89 -16.79
N LEU A 53 0.63 1.84 -16.41
CA LEU A 53 0.71 2.34 -15.02
C LEU A 53 -0.57 3.05 -14.54
N LYS A 54 -1.38 3.59 -15.45
CA LYS A 54 -2.65 4.27 -15.12
C LYS A 54 -3.79 3.26 -14.95
N GLU A 55 -3.80 2.23 -15.79
CA GLU A 55 -4.87 1.22 -15.89
C GLU A 55 -4.67 0.15 -14.81
N GLU A 56 -3.43 -0.33 -14.62
CA GLU A 56 -2.99 -1.02 -13.40
C GLU A 56 -2.49 0.02 -12.40
N ARG A 57 -3.40 0.70 -11.69
CA ARG A 57 -2.97 1.40 -10.47
C ARG A 57 -2.19 0.37 -9.65
N VAL A 58 -0.92 0.66 -9.39
CA VAL A 58 0.01 -0.23 -8.67
C VAL A 58 -0.47 -0.33 -7.22
N VAL A 59 -1.53 -1.09 -7.02
CA VAL A 59 -2.12 -1.43 -5.74
C VAL A 59 -1.48 -2.76 -5.39
N PHE A 60 -0.60 -2.71 -4.40
CA PHE A 60 -0.03 -3.93 -3.85
C PHE A 60 -1.10 -4.61 -3.02
N THR A 61 -1.85 -5.51 -3.65
CA THR A 61 -2.89 -6.31 -2.98
C THR A 61 -2.25 -7.58 -2.42
N ALA A 62 -2.57 -7.93 -1.17
CA ALA A 62 -2.22 -9.24 -0.65
C ALA A 62 -3.20 -10.26 -1.23
N HIS A 63 -2.76 -11.00 -2.26
CA HIS A 63 -3.56 -12.07 -2.87
C HIS A 63 -4.96 -11.61 -3.33
N ASP A 64 -5.08 -10.37 -3.84
CA ASP A 64 -6.35 -9.70 -4.19
C ASP A 64 -7.43 -9.61 -3.10
N PHE A 65 -7.08 -9.93 -1.86
CA PHE A 65 -8.01 -9.91 -0.73
C PHE A 65 -8.15 -8.50 -0.14
N PHE A 66 -7.03 -7.77 -0.01
CA PHE A 66 -7.01 -6.40 0.50
C PHE A 66 -5.76 -5.64 0.05
N PRO A 67 -5.87 -4.32 -0.20
CA PRO A 67 -4.72 -3.48 -0.49
C PRO A 67 -3.83 -3.35 0.75
N ILE A 68 -2.52 -3.55 0.57
CA ILE A 68 -1.50 -3.46 1.62
C ILE A 68 -1.20 -1.97 1.87
N ASP A 69 -2.13 -1.31 2.54
CA ASP A 69 -2.08 0.12 2.84
C ASP A 69 -2.02 0.37 4.37
N TYR A 70 -1.51 1.53 4.79
CA TYR A 70 -1.47 1.94 6.20
C TYR A 70 -2.82 1.82 6.96
N PRO A 71 -3.99 2.12 6.36
CA PRO A 71 -5.28 1.97 7.03
C PRO A 71 -5.55 0.53 7.47
N LEU A 72 -5.17 -0.47 6.66
CA LEU A 72 -5.35 -1.88 6.98
C LEU A 72 -4.54 -2.26 8.23
N PHE A 73 -3.30 -1.78 8.30
CA PHE A 73 -2.44 -2.03 9.46
C PHE A 73 -3.01 -1.42 10.73
N ILE A 74 -3.54 -0.19 10.64
CA ILE A 74 -4.21 0.47 11.76
C ILE A 74 -5.47 -0.30 12.18
N SER A 75 -6.29 -0.77 11.22
CA SER A 75 -7.47 -1.59 11.51
C SER A 75 -7.11 -2.90 12.21
N PHE A 76 -6.04 -3.58 11.80
CA PHE A 76 -5.57 -4.80 12.45
C PHE A 76 -5.13 -4.54 13.91
N ILE A 77 -4.35 -3.49 14.15
CA ILE A 77 -3.94 -3.09 15.51
C ILE A 77 -5.17 -2.72 16.35
N GLY A 78 -6.10 -1.96 15.77
CA GLY A 78 -7.34 -1.56 16.42
C GLY A 78 -8.16 -2.77 16.86
N ALA A 79 -8.40 -3.73 15.95
CA ALA A 79 -9.12 -4.96 16.25
C ALA A 79 -8.43 -5.79 17.35
N ALA A 80 -7.10 -5.94 17.27
CA ALA A 80 -6.33 -6.65 18.30
C ALA A 80 -6.43 -5.95 19.67
N THR A 81 -6.38 -4.62 19.69
CA THR A 81 -6.52 -3.82 20.91
C THR A 81 -7.94 -3.94 21.49
N THR A 82 -8.98 -3.87 20.65
CA THR A 82 -10.37 -4.04 21.08
C THR A 82 -10.58 -5.43 21.68
N TYR A 83 -10.07 -6.48 21.04
CA TYR A 83 -10.14 -7.84 21.58
C TYR A 83 -9.42 -7.96 22.92
N TRP A 84 -8.24 -7.36 23.04
CA TRP A 84 -7.49 -7.31 24.30
C TRP A 84 -8.30 -6.63 25.41
N VAL A 85 -8.88 -5.46 25.12
CA VAL A 85 -9.71 -4.71 26.09
C VAL A 85 -10.90 -5.54 26.55
N ILE A 86 -11.61 -6.18 25.62
CA ILE A 86 -12.74 -7.07 25.94
C ILE A 86 -12.28 -8.21 26.84
N MET A 87 -11.16 -8.86 26.51
CA MET A 87 -10.63 -9.98 27.29
C MET A 87 -10.29 -9.55 28.73
N VAL A 88 -9.64 -8.40 28.90
CA VAL A 88 -9.33 -7.84 30.23
C VAL A 88 -10.62 -7.50 31.00
N GLN A 89 -11.61 -6.89 30.33
CA GLN A 89 -12.90 -6.58 30.95
C GLN A 89 -13.60 -7.86 31.43
N PHE A 90 -13.57 -8.94 30.65
CA PHE A 90 -14.14 -10.24 31.05
C PHE A 90 -13.44 -10.84 32.27
N GLN A 91 -12.10 -10.75 32.36
CA GLN A 91 -11.34 -11.24 33.51
C GLN A 91 -11.64 -10.45 34.79
N LEU A 92 -11.83 -9.13 34.67
CA LEU A 92 -12.19 -8.28 35.81
C LEU A 92 -13.65 -8.43 36.24
N THR A 93 -14.53 -8.89 35.33
CA THR A 93 -15.98 -9.02 35.58
C THR A 93 -16.37 -10.43 36.01
N SER A 94 -15.55 -11.47 35.77
CA SER A 94 -15.80 -12.80 36.34
C SER A 94 -15.42 -12.80 37.82
N PRO A 95 -16.37 -12.84 38.76
CA PRO A 95 -16.06 -12.84 40.18
C PRO A 95 -15.49 -14.21 40.55
N SER A 96 -14.35 -14.22 41.23
CA SER A 96 -13.89 -15.36 42.02
C SER A 96 -14.88 -15.69 43.13
#